data_AF-A0A4R0FP25-F1
#
_entry.id   AF-A0A4R0FP25-F1
#
_cell.length_a   1.000
_cell.length_b   1.000
_cell.length_c   1.000
_cell.angle_alpha   90.00
_cell.angle_beta   90.00
_cell.angle_gamma   90.00
#
_symmetry.space_group_name_H-M   'P 1'
#
loop_
_entity.id
_entity.type
_entity.pdbx_description
1 polymer ?
#
loop_
_entity_poly.entity_id
_entity_poly.type
_entity_poly.pdbx_seq_one_letter_code
_entity_poly.pdbx_strand_id
1 'polypeptide(L)'
;MNQPEKIDLDIDTLKDSAIYNIKQLKKRGYSFPQFNSLMQQAGLSSSTGFDSICAKVRKFESGDIERTITQILRVSEAELYKHTTLASKRIYIFNLAEDKLLEIKENFDNNGYICEDLDEGYTTIFNYEVTLNTPRQMSLMVEPSDSLSLYYIKDVRSYFEKASVPNLIENIENTDETSQVIDVVKIVRHTVCVFDFVAIDLKNSCLVLGLDLDSQFTNAEMNKAYGQLKDLFQSLFGSEHFTPQNLLPCVQKMEDEELGNVVKHYFATEDGAFNYTAGSSTLRKDARKDEFFEKGMKELDADFYGVSKRYPFGNDNPIITIKMGLGEYKKSAFSPIKLAILDHVTQFENFQACVDKIMEHLKSD
;
A
#
# COMPACT_ATOMS: atom_id res chain seq x y z
N MET A 1 -41.76 -1.33 20.15
CA MET A 1 -40.44 -1.09 19.55
C MET A 1 -39.50 -2.12 20.15
N ASN A 2 -39.18 -3.16 19.40
CA ASN A 2 -38.16 -4.12 19.81
C ASN A 2 -36.81 -3.40 19.73
N GLN A 3 -36.13 -3.29 20.87
CA GLN A 3 -34.71 -2.94 20.89
C GLN A 3 -33.98 -4.03 20.10
N PRO A 4 -32.99 -3.67 19.25
CA PRO A 4 -32.18 -4.68 18.60
C PRO A 4 -31.47 -5.48 19.71
N GLU A 5 -31.63 -6.80 19.69
CA GLU A 5 -30.92 -7.72 20.59
C GLU A 5 -29.43 -7.43 20.46
N LYS A 6 -28.82 -7.03 21.57
CA LYS A 6 -27.39 -6.92 21.70
C LYS A 6 -26.86 -8.36 21.64
N ILE A 7 -26.34 -8.78 20.48
CA ILE A 7 -25.67 -10.07 20.35
C ILE A 7 -24.39 -9.97 21.19
N ASP A 8 -24.44 -10.44 22.43
CA ASP A 8 -23.24 -10.66 23.23
C ASP A 8 -22.50 -11.84 22.60
N LEU A 9 -21.52 -11.52 21.75
CA LEU A 9 -20.54 -12.49 21.29
C LEU A 9 -19.78 -13.02 22.51
N ASP A 10 -19.61 -14.33 22.59
CA ASP A 10 -18.78 -14.91 23.65
C ASP A 10 -17.32 -14.40 23.53
N ILE A 11 -16.61 -14.38 24.67
CA ILE A 11 -15.25 -13.85 24.73
C ILE A 11 -14.29 -14.59 23.80
N ASP A 12 -14.49 -15.88 23.57
CA ASP A 12 -13.62 -16.66 22.70
C ASP A 12 -13.78 -16.25 21.23
N THR A 13 -15.00 -15.95 20.80
CA THR A 13 -15.31 -15.39 19.48
C THR A 13 -14.69 -14.00 19.30
N LEU A 14 -14.71 -13.16 20.34
CA LEU A 14 -14.04 -11.86 20.31
C LEU A 14 -12.51 -12.01 20.22
N LYS A 15 -11.93 -12.96 20.97
CA LYS A 15 -10.49 -13.29 20.91
C LYS A 15 -10.11 -13.78 19.52
N ASP A 16 -10.89 -14.68 18.93
CA ASP A 16 -10.61 -15.23 17.60
C ASP A 16 -10.71 -14.16 16.51
N SER A 17 -11.69 -13.26 16.61
CA SER A 17 -11.84 -12.11 15.71
C SER A 17 -10.65 -11.14 15.83
N ALA A 18 -10.23 -10.82 17.06
CA ALA A 18 -9.06 -9.98 17.29
C ALA A 18 -7.79 -10.64 16.72
N ILE A 19 -7.57 -11.92 17.00
CA ILE A 19 -6.42 -12.69 16.48
C ILE A 19 -6.45 -12.73 14.95
N TYR A 20 -7.63 -12.87 14.34
CA TYR A 20 -7.78 -12.82 12.89
C TYR A 20 -7.28 -11.49 12.33
N ASN A 21 -7.75 -10.36 12.87
CA ASN A 21 -7.34 -9.03 12.43
C ASN A 21 -5.83 -8.78 12.60
N ILE A 22 -5.28 -9.19 13.75
CA ILE A 22 -3.84 -9.10 14.04
C ILE A 22 -3.01 -9.88 13.01
N LYS A 23 -3.47 -11.08 12.60
CA LYS A 23 -2.81 -11.88 11.56
C LYS A 23 -2.89 -11.22 10.19
N GLN A 24 -4.02 -10.58 9.85
CA GLN A 24 -4.15 -9.85 8.58
C GLN A 24 -3.22 -8.64 8.56
N LEU A 25 -3.15 -7.86 9.65
CA LEU A 25 -2.20 -6.75 9.79
C LEU A 25 -0.75 -7.20 9.58
N LYS A 26 -0.34 -8.32 10.20
CA LYS A 26 0.99 -8.92 10.00
C LYS A 26 1.25 -9.23 8.52
N LYS A 27 0.32 -9.93 7.86
CA LYS A 27 0.42 -10.31 6.44
C LYS A 27 0.47 -9.12 5.49
N ARG A 28 -0.13 -8.00 5.88
CA ARG A 28 -0.14 -6.74 5.12
C ARG A 28 1.09 -5.87 5.40
N GLY A 29 2.03 -6.35 6.22
CA GLY A 29 3.29 -5.65 6.50
C GLY A 29 3.17 -4.51 7.51
N TYR A 30 2.11 -4.49 8.33
CA TYR A 30 1.93 -3.43 9.33
C TYR A 30 3.10 -3.38 10.33
N SER A 31 3.51 -2.18 10.71
CA SER A 31 4.65 -1.94 11.59
C SER A 31 4.44 -2.55 12.99
N PHE A 32 5.25 -3.56 13.33
CA PHE A 32 5.18 -4.20 14.64
C PHE A 32 5.42 -3.23 15.81
N PRO A 33 6.44 -2.34 15.80
CA PRO A 33 6.64 -1.39 16.89
C PRO A 33 5.44 -0.47 17.15
N GLN A 34 4.80 0.01 16.08
CA GLN A 34 3.60 0.84 16.18
C GLN A 34 2.45 0.03 16.78
N PHE A 35 2.20 -1.18 16.24
CA PHE A 35 1.12 -2.04 16.71
C PHE A 35 1.31 -2.49 18.17
N ASN A 36 2.53 -2.85 18.58
CA ASN A 36 2.85 -3.22 19.95
C ASN A 36 2.60 -2.07 20.94
N SER A 37 2.78 -0.82 20.51
CA SER A 37 2.46 0.36 21.33
C SER A 37 0.95 0.51 21.53
N LEU A 38 0.16 0.30 20.46
CA LEU A 38 -1.31 0.32 20.54
C LEU A 38 -1.86 -0.82 21.40
N MET A 39 -1.29 -2.02 21.28
CA MET A 39 -1.69 -3.17 22.12
C MET A 39 -1.39 -2.93 23.61
N GLN A 40 -0.29 -2.23 23.93
CA GLN A 40 0.01 -1.85 25.31
C GLN A 40 -1.00 -0.84 25.86
N GLN A 41 -1.40 0.15 25.04
CA GLN A 41 -2.45 1.09 25.41
C GLN A 41 -3.81 0.40 25.59
N ALA A 42 -4.05 -0.69 24.87
CA ALA A 42 -5.24 -1.52 25.00
C ALA A 42 -5.21 -2.47 26.22
N GLY A 43 -4.10 -2.54 26.98
CA GLY A 43 -4.00 -3.31 28.22
C GLY A 43 -3.11 -4.56 28.14
N LEU A 44 -2.47 -4.85 27.00
CA LEU A 44 -1.49 -5.96 26.93
C LEU A 44 -0.11 -5.55 27.44
N SER A 45 0.67 -6.53 27.91
CA SER A 45 2.10 -6.32 28.14
C SER A 45 2.89 -6.27 26.82
N SER A 46 4.03 -5.58 26.82
CA SER A 46 4.93 -5.51 25.65
C SER A 46 5.29 -6.88 25.11
N SER A 47 5.29 -7.01 23.79
CA SER A 47 5.52 -8.27 23.07
C SER A 47 6.75 -8.16 22.17
N THR A 48 7.24 -9.31 21.67
CA THR A 48 8.40 -9.38 20.76
C THR A 48 8.03 -9.60 19.29
N GLY A 49 6.75 -9.82 19.00
CA GLY A 49 6.23 -9.98 17.64
C GLY A 49 4.72 -10.16 17.59
N PHE A 50 4.14 -10.13 16.39
CA PHE A 50 2.71 -10.35 16.16
C PHE A 50 2.21 -11.71 16.69
N ASP A 51 3.02 -12.77 16.55
CA ASP A 51 2.64 -14.11 17.03
C ASP A 51 2.58 -14.16 18.57
N SER A 52 3.45 -13.40 19.24
CA SER A 52 3.43 -13.24 20.71
C SER A 52 2.17 -12.50 21.16
N ILE A 53 1.76 -11.45 20.44
CA ILE A 53 0.49 -10.74 20.71
C ILE A 53 -0.68 -11.71 20.56
N CYS A 54 -0.75 -12.48 19.47
CA CYS A 54 -1.82 -13.46 19.24
C CYS A 54 -1.90 -14.49 20.38
N ALA A 55 -0.74 -15.00 20.83
CA ALA A 55 -0.67 -15.96 21.93
C ALA A 55 -1.17 -15.35 23.25
N LYS A 56 -0.85 -14.09 23.52
CA LYS A 56 -1.31 -13.37 24.71
C LYS A 56 -2.82 -13.14 24.67
N VAL A 57 -3.37 -12.68 23.55
CA VAL A 57 -4.82 -12.49 23.36
C VAL A 57 -5.57 -13.80 23.64
N ARG A 58 -5.09 -14.91 23.06
CA ARG A 58 -5.71 -16.23 23.25
C ARG A 58 -5.74 -16.65 24.73
N LYS A 59 -4.60 -16.50 25.42
CA LYS A 59 -4.42 -16.91 26.82
C LYS A 59 -4.80 -15.82 27.83
N PHE A 60 -5.47 -14.76 27.41
CA PHE A 60 -5.83 -13.67 28.31
C PHE A 60 -6.98 -14.09 29.23
N GLU A 61 -6.68 -14.23 30.52
CA GLU A 61 -7.59 -14.80 31.53
C GLU A 61 -7.60 -14.00 32.84
N SER A 62 -6.87 -12.87 32.92
CA SER A 62 -6.76 -12.08 34.16
C SER A 62 -7.15 -10.61 33.94
N GLY A 63 -7.68 -9.98 34.99
CA GLY A 63 -8.18 -8.60 34.95
C GLY A 63 -9.57 -8.49 34.31
N ASP A 64 -9.86 -7.33 33.73
CA ASP A 64 -11.11 -7.07 33.01
C ASP A 64 -11.00 -7.59 31.57
N ILE A 65 -11.28 -8.88 31.41
CA ILE A 65 -11.10 -9.63 30.15
C ILE A 65 -11.96 -9.04 29.04
N GLU A 66 -13.26 -8.86 29.29
CA GLU A 66 -14.22 -8.38 28.29
C GLU A 66 -13.78 -7.02 27.75
N ARG A 67 -13.54 -6.05 28.64
CA ARG A 67 -13.10 -4.71 28.24
C ARG A 67 -11.80 -4.73 27.44
N THR A 68 -10.82 -5.52 27.89
CA THR A 68 -9.49 -5.58 27.24
C THR A 68 -9.59 -6.19 25.85
N ILE A 69 -10.28 -7.32 25.71
CA ILE A 69 -10.46 -7.99 24.42
C ILE A 69 -11.29 -7.14 23.47
N THR A 70 -12.38 -6.51 23.92
CA THR A 70 -13.16 -5.58 23.09
C THR A 70 -12.32 -4.39 22.61
N GLN A 71 -11.46 -3.83 23.47
CA GLN A 71 -10.57 -2.75 23.08
C GLN A 71 -9.52 -3.20 22.05
N ILE A 72 -8.93 -4.38 22.23
CA ILE A 72 -7.98 -4.97 21.27
C ILE A 72 -8.65 -5.20 19.92
N LEU A 73 -9.85 -5.79 19.92
CA LEU A 73 -10.64 -6.01 18.71
C LEU A 73 -10.86 -4.69 17.97
N ARG A 74 -11.43 -3.70 18.66
CA ARG A 74 -11.69 -2.36 18.09
C ARG A 74 -10.44 -1.71 17.50
N VAL A 75 -9.31 -1.76 18.20
CA VAL A 75 -8.03 -1.20 17.72
C VAL A 75 -7.54 -1.97 16.50
N SER A 76 -7.57 -3.30 16.53
CA SER A 76 -7.12 -4.14 15.43
C SER A 76 -7.98 -3.96 14.17
N GLU A 77 -9.30 -3.82 14.32
CA GLU A 77 -10.24 -3.53 13.22
C GLU A 77 -9.98 -2.16 12.61
N ALA A 78 -9.86 -1.13 13.44
CA ALA A 78 -9.61 0.24 12.97
C ALA A 78 -8.28 0.34 12.21
N GLU A 79 -7.21 -0.26 12.73
CA GLU A 79 -5.91 -0.25 12.05
C GLU A 79 -5.90 -1.10 10.78
N LEU A 80 -6.59 -2.25 10.78
CA LEU A 80 -6.70 -3.09 9.60
C LEU A 80 -7.46 -2.35 8.48
N TYR A 81 -8.58 -1.71 8.82
CA TYR A 81 -9.35 -0.90 7.87
C TYR A 81 -8.48 0.20 7.26
N LYS A 82 -7.84 1.04 8.08
CA LYS A 82 -6.95 2.14 7.61
C LYS A 82 -5.83 1.63 6.71
N HIS A 83 -5.20 0.52 7.10
CA HIS A 83 -4.09 -0.06 6.32
C HIS A 83 -4.58 -0.79 5.06
N THR A 84 -5.87 -1.09 4.95
CA THR A 84 -6.47 -1.65 3.74
C THR A 84 -6.95 -0.60 2.78
N THR A 85 -7.57 0.48 3.26
CA THR A 85 -8.12 1.52 2.39
C THR A 85 -7.03 2.19 1.55
N LEU A 86 -6.01 2.78 2.18
CA LEU A 86 -5.14 3.75 1.49
C LEU A 86 -3.64 3.62 1.80
N ALA A 87 -3.23 2.76 2.75
CA ALA A 87 -1.81 2.60 3.05
C ALA A 87 -1.08 1.77 1.98
N SER A 88 0.11 2.24 1.57
CA SER A 88 1.02 1.56 0.63
C SER A 88 0.36 1.21 -0.71
N LYS A 89 -0.10 2.24 -1.41
CA LYS A 89 -0.78 2.11 -2.71
C LYS A 89 0.13 2.56 -3.84
N ARG A 90 0.18 1.76 -4.90
CA ARG A 90 0.75 2.18 -6.18
C ARG A 90 -0.37 2.68 -7.07
N ILE A 91 -0.30 3.93 -7.52
CA ILE A 91 -1.36 4.54 -8.31
C ILE A 91 -0.91 4.89 -9.72
N TYR A 92 -1.86 4.82 -10.64
CA TYR A 92 -1.75 5.21 -12.04
C TYR A 92 -2.87 6.20 -12.34
N ILE A 93 -2.55 7.37 -12.88
CA ILE A 93 -3.52 8.44 -13.10
C ILE A 93 -3.77 8.59 -14.60
N PHE A 94 -5.04 8.70 -14.98
CA PHE A 94 -5.51 8.85 -16.36
C PHE A 94 -6.41 10.08 -16.44
N ASN A 95 -6.19 10.95 -17.43
CA ASN A 95 -7.14 12.05 -17.67
C ASN A 95 -8.29 11.50 -18.51
N LEU A 96 -9.51 11.77 -18.07
CA LEU A 96 -10.73 11.44 -18.79
C LEU A 96 -11.67 12.63 -18.75
N ALA A 97 -12.50 12.74 -19.79
CA ALA A 97 -13.57 13.73 -19.79
C ALA A 97 -14.58 13.41 -18.68
N GLU A 98 -15.17 14.45 -18.10
CA GLU A 98 -16.06 14.34 -16.94
C GLU A 98 -17.30 13.46 -17.22
N ASP A 99 -17.86 13.56 -18.43
CA ASP A 99 -18.97 12.71 -18.87
C ASP A 99 -18.61 11.22 -18.85
N LYS A 100 -17.40 10.87 -19.29
CA LYS A 100 -16.91 9.49 -19.22
C LYS A 100 -16.66 9.03 -17.79
N LEU A 101 -16.17 9.90 -16.92
CA LEU A 101 -16.00 9.59 -15.49
C LEU A 101 -17.35 9.32 -14.82
N LEU A 102 -18.37 10.12 -15.13
CA LEU A 102 -19.73 9.93 -14.62
C LEU A 102 -20.35 8.64 -15.15
N GLU A 103 -20.14 8.30 -16.43
CA GLU A 103 -20.56 7.02 -17.01
C GLU A 103 -19.93 5.83 -16.27
N ILE A 104 -18.62 5.90 -15.99
CA ILE A 104 -17.92 4.84 -15.25
C ILE A 104 -18.48 4.73 -13.83
N LYS A 105 -18.71 5.87 -13.17
CA LYS A 105 -19.29 5.95 -11.83
C LYS A 105 -20.66 5.26 -11.78
N GLU A 106 -21.56 5.66 -12.68
CA GLU A 106 -22.93 5.12 -12.76
C GLU A 106 -22.94 3.61 -13.00
N ASN A 107 -22.01 3.10 -13.82
CA ASN A 107 -21.88 1.67 -14.04
C ASN A 107 -21.40 0.92 -12.79
N PHE A 108 -20.49 1.47 -11.99
CA PHE A 108 -20.14 0.85 -10.71
C PHE A 108 -21.31 0.88 -9.72
N ASP A 109 -21.98 2.02 -9.58
CA ASP A 109 -23.08 2.21 -8.61
C ASP A 109 -24.28 1.28 -8.91
N ASN A 110 -24.52 0.99 -10.18
CA ASN A 110 -25.62 0.13 -10.64
C ASN A 110 -25.21 -1.33 -10.91
N ASN A 111 -24.01 -1.74 -10.48
CA ASN A 111 -23.47 -3.08 -10.74
C ASN A 111 -23.38 -3.45 -12.25
N GLY A 112 -23.26 -2.45 -13.12
CA GLY A 112 -23.16 -2.60 -14.58
C GLY A 112 -21.87 -3.29 -15.06
N TYR A 113 -20.85 -3.38 -14.19
CA TYR A 113 -19.58 -4.05 -14.49
C TYR A 113 -19.46 -5.50 -14.02
N ILE A 114 -20.51 -6.06 -13.40
CA ILE A 114 -20.50 -7.47 -13.02
C ILE A 114 -20.49 -8.34 -14.28
N CYS A 115 -19.49 -9.22 -14.39
CA CYS A 115 -19.25 -10.07 -15.55
C CYS A 115 -18.49 -11.34 -15.16
N GLU A 116 -18.14 -12.19 -16.14
CA GLU A 116 -17.39 -13.44 -15.89
C GLU A 116 -16.04 -13.21 -15.20
N ASP A 117 -15.42 -12.04 -15.42
CA ASP A 117 -14.12 -11.67 -14.85
C ASP A 117 -14.23 -10.82 -13.57
N LEU A 118 -15.44 -10.44 -13.14
CA LEU A 118 -15.71 -9.62 -11.97
C LEU A 118 -17.06 -9.95 -11.33
N ASP A 119 -17.02 -10.68 -10.22
CA ASP A 119 -18.20 -11.09 -9.47
C ASP A 119 -18.73 -10.00 -8.53
N GLU A 120 -19.99 -10.15 -8.13
CA GLU A 120 -20.53 -9.42 -6.99
C GLU A 120 -19.85 -9.88 -5.69
N GLY A 121 -19.57 -8.94 -4.79
CA GLY A 121 -18.98 -9.22 -3.49
C GLY A 121 -19.50 -8.27 -2.41
N TYR A 122 -18.75 -8.14 -1.31
CA TYR A 122 -19.18 -7.35 -0.17
C TYR A 122 -18.85 -5.87 -0.36
N THR A 123 -19.85 -5.06 -0.71
CA THR A 123 -19.67 -3.63 -1.04
C THR A 123 -19.63 -2.69 0.16
N THR A 124 -19.88 -3.19 1.37
CA THR A 124 -19.89 -2.40 2.61
C THR A 124 -18.72 -2.68 3.54
N ILE A 125 -17.94 -3.74 3.28
CA ILE A 125 -16.82 -4.17 4.13
C ILE A 125 -15.68 -4.77 3.30
N PHE A 126 -14.46 -4.76 3.85
CA PHE A 126 -13.38 -5.56 3.32
C PHE A 126 -13.49 -7.00 3.82
N ASN A 127 -13.80 -7.94 2.93
CA ASN A 127 -13.79 -9.37 3.26
C ASN A 127 -12.40 -9.98 2.99
N TYR A 128 -11.68 -10.33 4.06
CA TYR A 128 -10.33 -10.90 4.03
C TYR A 128 -10.29 -12.44 3.92
N GLU A 129 -11.41 -13.11 3.69
CA GLU A 129 -11.45 -14.55 3.44
C GLU A 129 -10.72 -14.89 2.14
N VAL A 130 -9.76 -15.81 2.23
CA VAL A 130 -8.95 -16.29 1.11
C VAL A 130 -9.40 -17.70 0.74
N THR A 131 -9.82 -17.90 -0.50
CA THR A 131 -9.90 -19.23 -1.13
C THR A 131 -8.90 -19.28 -2.28
N LEU A 132 -8.30 -20.45 -2.55
CA LEU A 132 -7.24 -20.60 -3.56
C LEU A 132 -7.67 -20.17 -4.98
N ASN A 133 -8.98 -20.16 -5.24
CA ASN A 133 -9.61 -19.77 -6.49
C ASN A 133 -10.65 -18.66 -6.27
N THR A 134 -10.41 -17.72 -5.33
CA THR A 134 -11.31 -16.56 -5.21
C THR A 134 -11.28 -15.80 -6.54
N PRO A 135 -12.39 -15.70 -7.28
CA PRO A 135 -12.47 -14.83 -8.45
C PRO A 135 -12.31 -13.36 -8.01
N ARG A 136 -12.10 -12.45 -8.96
CA ARG A 136 -12.15 -11.03 -8.63
C ARG A 136 -13.58 -10.65 -8.26
N GLN A 137 -13.72 -9.86 -7.21
CA GLN A 137 -15.03 -9.46 -6.72
C GLN A 137 -15.06 -7.97 -6.44
N MET A 138 -16.19 -7.35 -6.71
CA MET A 138 -16.49 -6.04 -6.14
C MET A 138 -16.37 -6.12 -4.61
N SER A 139 -15.75 -5.11 -4.03
CA SER A 139 -15.60 -4.95 -2.58
C SER A 139 -16.09 -3.57 -2.18
N LEU A 140 -15.59 -3.05 -1.06
CA LEU A 140 -16.01 -1.80 -0.46
C LEU A 140 -16.17 -0.69 -1.52
N MET A 141 -17.29 0.01 -1.47
CA MET A 141 -17.53 1.24 -2.25
C MET A 141 -17.60 2.40 -1.27
N VAL A 142 -16.87 3.48 -1.56
CA VAL A 142 -16.80 4.66 -0.69
C VAL A 142 -16.95 5.92 -1.51
N GLU A 143 -17.73 6.87 -1.03
CA GLU A 143 -17.83 8.22 -1.59
C GLU A 143 -17.42 9.23 -0.52
N PRO A 144 -16.11 9.51 -0.35
CA PRO A 144 -15.65 10.44 0.67
C PRO A 144 -16.12 11.89 0.44
N SER A 145 -16.42 12.27 -0.79
CA SER A 145 -16.97 13.58 -1.16
C SER A 145 -17.76 13.50 -2.47
N ASP A 146 -18.48 14.57 -2.81
CA ASP A 146 -19.21 14.69 -4.08
C ASP A 146 -18.30 14.59 -5.32
N SER A 147 -16.99 14.83 -5.15
CA SER A 147 -16.01 14.82 -6.23
C SER A 147 -15.13 13.58 -6.26
N LEU A 148 -15.22 12.71 -5.26
CA LEU A 148 -14.34 11.55 -5.12
C LEU A 148 -15.15 10.30 -4.76
N SER A 149 -15.03 9.28 -5.60
CA SER A 149 -15.59 7.96 -5.35
C SER A 149 -14.50 6.90 -5.50
N LEU A 150 -14.48 5.90 -4.62
CA LEU A 150 -13.54 4.78 -4.65
C LEU A 150 -14.31 3.45 -4.69
N TYR A 151 -13.96 2.61 -5.65
CA TYR A 151 -14.52 1.29 -5.85
C TYR A 151 -13.40 0.27 -5.69
N TYR A 152 -13.43 -0.50 -4.60
CA TYR A 152 -12.42 -1.51 -4.34
C TYR A 152 -12.78 -2.83 -5.02
N ILE A 153 -11.77 -3.53 -5.52
CA ILE A 153 -11.84 -4.86 -6.11
C ILE A 153 -10.98 -5.79 -5.27
N LYS A 154 -11.61 -6.82 -4.73
CA LYS A 154 -10.94 -7.91 -4.04
C LYS A 154 -10.33 -8.86 -5.07
N ASP A 155 -9.05 -9.15 -4.89
CA ASP A 155 -8.34 -10.23 -5.58
C ASP A 155 -7.44 -10.96 -4.57
N VAL A 156 -6.75 -12.01 -5.02
CA VAL A 156 -5.81 -12.79 -4.22
C VAL A 156 -4.44 -12.79 -4.88
N ARG A 157 -3.42 -12.39 -4.13
CA ARG A 157 -2.03 -12.45 -4.58
C ARG A 157 -1.17 -13.25 -3.62
N SER A 158 -0.03 -13.73 -4.13
CA SER A 158 0.96 -14.41 -3.33
C SER A 158 2.31 -13.72 -3.42
N TYR A 159 2.99 -13.63 -2.28
CA TYR A 159 4.40 -13.23 -2.19
C TYR A 159 5.19 -14.31 -1.46
N PHE A 160 6.52 -14.26 -1.60
CA PHE A 160 7.42 -15.28 -1.06
C PHE A 160 8.39 -14.67 -0.04
N GLU A 161 8.43 -15.26 1.14
CA GLU A 161 9.43 -14.95 2.17
C GLU A 161 10.52 -16.01 2.12
N LYS A 162 11.78 -15.60 2.07
CA LYS A 162 12.94 -16.48 2.11
C LYS A 162 13.65 -16.30 3.44
N ALA A 163 13.88 -17.40 4.14
CA ALA A 163 14.63 -17.41 5.39
C ALA A 163 15.72 -18.49 5.32
N SER A 164 16.96 -18.11 5.64
CA SER A 164 18.04 -19.09 5.82
C SER A 164 17.78 -19.91 7.10
N VAL A 165 17.97 -21.22 7.00
CA VAL A 165 17.76 -22.20 8.07
C VAL A 165 19.02 -23.07 8.18
N PRO A 166 20.14 -22.50 8.64
CA PRO A 166 21.44 -23.17 8.62
C PRO A 166 21.45 -24.49 9.41
N ASN A 167 20.60 -24.60 10.44
CA ASN A 167 20.48 -25.80 11.26
C ASN A 167 19.97 -27.04 10.49
N LEU A 168 19.47 -26.87 9.26
CA LEU A 168 19.05 -27.99 8.41
C LEU A 168 20.15 -28.47 7.46
N ILE A 169 21.30 -27.77 7.39
CA ILE A 169 22.43 -28.14 6.51
C ILE A 169 22.88 -29.58 6.80
N GLU A 170 23.04 -29.93 8.09
CA GLU A 170 23.48 -31.26 8.53
C GLU A 170 22.50 -32.39 8.17
N ASN A 171 21.24 -32.05 7.85
CA ASN A 171 20.20 -33.01 7.48
C ASN A 171 20.09 -33.23 5.97
N ILE A 172 20.90 -32.54 5.16
CA ILE A 172 20.92 -32.72 3.70
C ILE A 172 22.01 -33.72 3.35
N GLU A 173 21.60 -34.89 2.83
CA GLU A 173 22.53 -35.85 2.26
C GLU A 173 23.27 -35.21 1.08
N ASN A 174 24.59 -35.19 1.18
CA ASN A 174 25.47 -34.76 0.11
C ASN A 174 26.14 -35.99 -0.50
N THR A 175 25.68 -36.37 -1.69
CA THR A 175 26.11 -37.60 -2.37
C THR A 175 27.41 -37.44 -3.16
N ASP A 176 28.00 -36.25 -3.19
CA ASP A 176 29.24 -35.95 -3.90
C ASP A 176 30.36 -35.60 -2.92
N GLU A 177 31.42 -36.42 -2.93
CA GLU A 177 32.60 -36.27 -2.07
C GLU A 177 33.37 -34.96 -2.28
N THR A 178 33.12 -34.25 -3.39
CA THR A 178 33.75 -32.97 -3.73
C THR A 178 32.86 -31.74 -3.49
N SER A 179 31.63 -31.93 -3.03
CA SER A 179 30.67 -30.86 -2.79
C SER A 179 30.48 -30.58 -1.30
N GLN A 180 29.91 -29.42 -0.96
CA GLN A 180 29.44 -29.10 0.40
C GLN A 180 28.14 -28.29 0.33
N VAL A 181 27.20 -28.55 1.23
CA VAL A 181 25.99 -27.73 1.38
C VAL A 181 26.35 -26.48 2.18
N ILE A 182 26.24 -25.30 1.56
CA ILE A 182 26.66 -24.02 2.16
C ILE A 182 25.50 -23.32 2.89
N ASP A 183 24.26 -23.48 2.41
CA ASP A 183 23.08 -22.84 2.98
C ASP A 183 21.82 -23.64 2.65
N VAL A 184 20.82 -23.56 3.53
CA VAL A 184 19.47 -24.12 3.31
C VAL A 184 18.46 -23.00 3.46
N VAL A 185 17.72 -22.73 2.39
CA VAL A 185 16.74 -21.65 2.37
C VAL A 185 15.33 -22.20 2.43
N LYS A 186 14.57 -21.84 3.47
CA LYS A 186 13.14 -22.05 3.55
C LYS A 186 12.43 -20.95 2.77
N ILE A 187 11.58 -21.34 1.81
CA ILE A 187 10.74 -20.42 1.04
C ILE A 187 9.29 -20.62 1.50
N VAL A 188 8.69 -19.56 2.05
CA VAL A 188 7.29 -19.55 2.51
C VAL A 188 6.46 -18.73 1.53
N ARG A 189 5.43 -19.35 0.95
CA ARG A 189 4.43 -18.66 0.15
C ARG A 189 3.32 -18.13 1.06
N HIS A 190 3.11 -16.82 1.04
CA HIS A 190 1.99 -16.18 1.70
C HIS A 190 0.93 -15.84 0.67
N THR A 191 -0.32 -16.24 0.92
CA THR A 191 -1.48 -15.86 0.08
C THR A 191 -2.33 -14.86 0.86
N VAL A 192 -2.62 -13.72 0.25
CA VAL A 192 -3.30 -12.58 0.88
C VAL A 192 -4.39 -12.02 -0.02
N CYS A 193 -5.47 -11.53 0.60
CA CYS A 193 -6.42 -10.67 -0.09
C CYS A 193 -5.76 -9.32 -0.35
N VAL A 194 -5.92 -8.84 -1.57
CA VAL A 194 -5.56 -7.51 -2.02
C VAL A 194 -6.84 -6.77 -2.37
N PHE A 195 -6.86 -5.47 -2.10
CA PHE A 195 -7.99 -4.60 -2.40
C PHE A 195 -7.49 -3.47 -3.29
N ASP A 196 -7.40 -3.80 -4.58
CA ASP A 196 -7.14 -2.82 -5.64
C ASP A 196 -8.34 -1.89 -5.77
N PHE A 197 -8.18 -0.75 -6.42
CA PHE A 197 -9.28 0.18 -6.52
C PHE A 197 -9.26 1.00 -7.81
N VAL A 198 -10.45 1.49 -8.15
CA VAL A 198 -10.67 2.59 -9.06
C VAL A 198 -11.11 3.78 -8.24
N ALA A 199 -10.43 4.92 -8.37
CA ALA A 199 -10.93 6.18 -7.86
C ALA A 199 -11.37 7.08 -9.03
N ILE A 200 -12.56 7.65 -8.90
CA ILE A 200 -13.11 8.64 -9.82
C ILE A 200 -12.98 9.98 -9.14
N ASP A 201 -12.13 10.84 -9.68
CA ASP A 201 -11.88 12.18 -9.17
C ASP A 201 -12.41 13.21 -10.19
N LEU A 202 -13.62 13.69 -9.92
CA LEU A 202 -14.30 14.69 -10.76
C LEU A 202 -13.65 16.07 -10.62
N LYS A 203 -13.03 16.37 -9.47
CA LYS A 203 -12.37 17.66 -9.22
C LYS A 203 -11.17 17.85 -10.15
N ASN A 204 -10.39 16.79 -10.37
CA ASN A 204 -9.23 16.83 -11.27
C ASN A 204 -9.51 16.29 -12.67
N SER A 205 -10.73 15.82 -12.94
CA SER A 205 -11.12 15.14 -14.18
C SER A 205 -10.17 13.97 -14.49
N CYS A 206 -9.95 13.11 -13.49
CA CYS A 206 -9.07 11.96 -13.65
C CYS A 206 -9.64 10.68 -13.03
N LEU A 207 -9.24 9.56 -13.62
CA LEU A 207 -9.42 8.22 -13.10
C LEU A 207 -8.09 7.77 -12.50
N VAL A 208 -8.13 7.18 -11.30
CA VAL A 208 -6.97 6.61 -10.64
C VAL A 208 -7.15 5.11 -10.51
N LEU A 209 -6.21 4.33 -11.05
CA LEU A 209 -6.11 2.91 -10.78
C LEU A 209 -5.09 2.69 -9.67
N GLY A 210 -5.51 2.06 -8.59
CA GLY A 210 -4.68 1.81 -7.42
C GLY A 210 -4.45 0.32 -7.19
N LEU A 211 -3.19 -0.05 -7.01
CA LEU A 211 -2.79 -1.38 -6.57
C LEU A 211 -2.45 -1.39 -5.08
N ASP A 212 -2.98 -2.39 -4.39
CA ASP A 212 -2.75 -2.64 -2.97
C ASP A 212 -1.39 -3.28 -2.67
N LEU A 213 -0.85 -2.99 -1.48
CA LEU A 213 0.33 -3.61 -0.89
C LEU A 213 1.63 -3.46 -1.71
N ASP A 214 1.91 -2.28 -2.25
CA ASP A 214 3.12 -2.03 -3.05
C ASP A 214 4.40 -2.48 -2.33
N SER A 215 4.50 -2.24 -1.03
CA SER A 215 5.66 -2.61 -0.21
C SER A 215 5.86 -4.12 -0.01
N GLN A 216 4.84 -4.96 -0.24
CA GLN A 216 4.93 -6.41 0.00
C GLN A 216 5.31 -7.20 -1.26
N PHE A 217 5.03 -6.65 -2.45
CA PHE A 217 5.24 -7.32 -3.71
C PHE A 217 6.45 -6.76 -4.46
N THR A 218 7.10 -7.60 -5.24
CA THR A 218 8.16 -7.16 -6.14
C THR A 218 7.59 -6.29 -7.26
N ASN A 219 8.43 -5.45 -7.87
CA ASN A 219 8.01 -4.66 -9.04
C ASN A 219 7.46 -5.52 -10.19
N ALA A 220 8.00 -6.73 -10.38
CA ALA A 220 7.53 -7.64 -11.42
C ALA A 220 6.09 -8.13 -11.13
N GLU A 221 5.81 -8.50 -9.88
CA GLU A 221 4.46 -8.90 -9.45
C GLU A 221 3.48 -7.74 -9.55
N MET A 222 3.87 -6.54 -9.13
CA MET A 222 3.04 -5.34 -9.23
C MET A 222 2.78 -4.94 -10.68
N ASN A 223 3.76 -5.04 -11.57
CA ASN A 223 3.57 -4.75 -12.99
C ASN A 223 2.64 -5.77 -13.66
N LYS A 224 2.73 -7.05 -13.26
CA LYS A 224 1.79 -8.09 -13.70
C LYS A 224 0.36 -7.79 -13.22
N ALA A 225 0.19 -7.44 -11.94
CA ALA A 225 -1.10 -7.08 -11.37
C ALA A 225 -1.69 -5.86 -12.08
N TYR A 226 -0.88 -4.83 -12.35
CA TYR A 226 -1.30 -3.67 -13.13
C TYR A 226 -1.77 -4.07 -14.53
N GLY A 227 -1.02 -4.91 -15.24
CA GLY A 227 -1.43 -5.42 -16.56
C GLY A 227 -2.79 -6.08 -16.52
N GLN A 228 -3.00 -7.00 -15.58
CA GLN A 228 -4.28 -7.70 -15.41
C GLN A 228 -5.44 -6.76 -15.07
N LEU A 229 -5.21 -5.80 -14.17
CA LEU A 229 -6.22 -4.82 -13.78
C LEU A 229 -6.54 -3.86 -14.92
N LYS A 230 -5.52 -3.43 -15.66
CA LYS A 230 -5.68 -2.59 -16.85
C LYS A 230 -6.47 -3.30 -17.93
N ASP A 231 -6.16 -4.57 -18.22
CA ASP A 231 -6.87 -5.36 -19.23
C ASP A 231 -8.35 -5.54 -18.84
N LEU A 232 -8.63 -5.80 -17.56
CA LEU A 232 -10.00 -5.84 -17.04
C LEU A 232 -10.72 -4.51 -17.26
N PHE A 233 -10.11 -3.37 -16.92
CA PHE A 233 -10.78 -2.09 -17.10
C PHE A 233 -10.89 -1.64 -18.55
N GLN A 234 -9.96 -2.05 -19.42
CA GLN A 234 -10.11 -1.85 -20.85
C GLN A 234 -11.27 -2.67 -21.43
N SER A 235 -11.55 -3.87 -20.90
CA SER A 235 -12.74 -4.62 -21.34
C SER A 235 -14.04 -3.99 -20.80
N LEU A 236 -14.04 -3.53 -19.54
CA LEU A 236 -15.21 -2.96 -18.89
C LEU A 236 -15.58 -1.56 -19.40
N PHE A 237 -14.61 -0.66 -19.58
CA PHE A 237 -14.88 0.74 -19.95
C PHE A 237 -15.03 0.98 -21.46
N GLY A 238 -14.78 -0.06 -22.26
CA GLY A 238 -14.77 -0.02 -23.73
C GLY A 238 -13.36 0.07 -24.32
N SER A 239 -13.24 -0.10 -25.63
CA SER A 239 -11.98 -0.26 -26.36
C SER A 239 -11.08 0.99 -26.44
N GLU A 240 -11.28 1.99 -25.58
CA GLU A 240 -10.41 3.14 -25.50
C GLU A 240 -9.07 2.78 -24.85
N HIS A 241 -7.98 3.21 -25.48
CA HIS A 241 -6.66 3.00 -24.94
C HIS A 241 -6.33 4.04 -23.87
N PHE A 242 -6.57 3.69 -22.61
CA PHE A 242 -6.10 4.45 -21.47
C PHE A 242 -4.57 4.39 -21.35
N THR A 243 -3.93 5.56 -21.40
CA THR A 243 -2.49 5.72 -21.16
C THR A 243 -2.28 6.53 -19.90
N PRO A 244 -1.52 6.04 -18.90
CA PRO A 244 -1.27 6.82 -17.69
C PRO A 244 -0.49 8.10 -18.01
N GLN A 245 -0.73 9.13 -17.20
CA GLN A 245 0.01 10.39 -17.22
C GLN A 245 1.52 10.16 -17.09
N ASN A 246 2.31 11.02 -17.73
CA ASN A 246 3.76 11.04 -17.51
C ASN A 246 4.07 11.90 -16.28
N LEU A 247 4.50 11.28 -15.20
CA LEU A 247 4.82 11.91 -13.93
C LEU A 247 6.28 12.39 -13.83
N LEU A 248 7.10 12.18 -14.87
CA LEU A 248 8.48 12.65 -14.89
C LEU A 248 8.62 14.15 -14.56
N PRO A 249 7.78 15.06 -15.09
CA PRO A 249 7.84 16.49 -14.74
C PRO A 249 7.61 16.79 -13.26
N CYS A 250 6.93 15.91 -12.53
CA CYS A 250 6.68 16.09 -11.10
C CYS A 250 7.96 15.91 -10.27
N VAL A 251 8.96 15.16 -10.75
CA VAL A 251 10.17 14.86 -9.97
C VAL A 251 10.90 16.15 -9.57
N GLN A 252 11.24 16.98 -10.56
CA GLN A 252 11.94 18.23 -10.31
C GLN A 252 11.08 19.22 -9.51
N LYS A 253 9.79 19.35 -9.84
CA LYS A 253 8.88 20.26 -9.12
C LYS A 253 8.71 19.88 -7.65
N MET A 254 8.64 18.58 -7.36
CA MET A 254 8.62 18.09 -5.98
C MET A 254 9.93 18.35 -5.26
N GLU A 255 11.07 18.21 -5.93
CA GLU A 255 12.39 18.51 -5.35
C GLU A 255 12.53 20.00 -5.00
N ASP A 256 12.15 20.88 -5.91
CA ASP A 256 12.31 22.34 -5.76
C ASP A 256 11.28 22.97 -4.81
N GLU A 257 10.09 22.39 -4.69
CA GLU A 257 9.02 22.94 -3.86
C GLU A 257 9.41 22.94 -2.37
N GLU A 258 9.20 24.08 -1.70
CA GLU A 258 9.53 24.24 -0.26
C GLU A 258 8.60 23.43 0.66
N LEU A 259 7.32 23.27 0.29
CA LEU A 259 6.32 22.58 1.10
C LEU A 259 6.68 21.11 1.29
N GLY A 260 6.86 20.69 2.54
CA GLY A 260 7.17 19.30 2.89
C GLY A 260 8.67 18.99 2.89
N ASN A 261 9.00 17.75 3.25
CA ASN A 261 10.38 17.32 3.42
C ASN A 261 10.73 16.23 2.41
N VAL A 262 11.85 16.38 1.71
CA VAL A 262 12.34 15.29 0.86
C VAL A 262 12.92 14.20 1.75
N VAL A 263 12.38 13.00 1.64
CA VAL A 263 12.79 11.85 2.45
C VAL A 263 13.89 11.07 1.73
N LYS A 264 13.83 11.02 0.40
CA LYS A 264 14.77 10.26 -0.42
C LYS A 264 14.96 10.89 -1.79
N HIS A 265 16.22 10.99 -2.21
CA HIS A 265 16.62 11.37 -3.56
C HIS A 265 17.03 10.13 -4.37
N TYR A 266 16.70 10.16 -5.65
CA TYR A 266 17.18 9.23 -6.66
C TYR A 266 17.79 10.07 -7.79
N PHE A 267 19.12 10.10 -7.87
CA PHE A 267 19.82 10.98 -8.80
C PHE A 267 21.06 10.33 -9.39
N ALA A 268 21.53 10.85 -10.51
CA ALA A 268 22.81 10.50 -11.09
C ALA A 268 23.72 11.71 -11.24
N THR A 269 25.01 11.45 -11.18
CA THR A 269 26.10 12.40 -11.44
C THR A 269 27.08 11.74 -12.41
N GLU A 270 28.13 12.45 -12.82
CA GLU A 270 29.21 11.88 -13.64
C GLU A 270 29.86 10.64 -13.01
N ASP A 271 29.90 10.57 -11.66
CA ASP A 271 30.50 9.47 -10.91
C ASP A 271 29.58 8.25 -10.73
N GLY A 272 28.33 8.35 -11.18
CA GLY A 272 27.35 7.26 -11.16
C GLY A 272 26.01 7.65 -10.56
N ALA A 273 25.18 6.63 -10.31
CA ALA A 273 23.81 6.80 -9.81
C ALA A 273 23.70 6.45 -8.32
N PHE A 274 23.01 7.30 -7.58
CA PHE A 274 22.92 7.28 -6.13
C PHE A 274 21.47 7.22 -5.67
N ASN A 275 21.26 6.55 -4.52
CA ASN A 275 19.99 6.50 -3.81
C ASN A 275 20.23 7.02 -2.39
N TYR A 276 19.91 8.28 -2.14
CA TYR A 276 20.19 8.94 -0.87
C TYR A 276 18.94 9.06 -0.02
N THR A 277 18.95 8.56 1.21
CA THR A 277 17.83 8.71 2.16
C THR A 277 18.27 9.61 3.30
N ALA A 278 17.45 10.61 3.63
CA ALA A 278 17.73 11.52 4.75
C ALA A 278 17.97 10.70 6.04
N GLY A 279 19.01 11.07 6.81
CA GLY A 279 19.33 10.37 8.04
C GLY A 279 18.19 10.35 9.06
N SER A 280 18.02 9.21 9.74
CA SER A 280 17.04 8.89 10.80
C SER A 280 15.56 9.20 10.50
N SER A 281 14.76 8.13 10.35
CA SER A 281 13.30 8.19 10.18
C SER A 281 12.56 8.88 11.35
N THR A 282 13.16 8.96 12.54
CA THR A 282 12.52 9.55 13.74
C THR A 282 12.55 11.08 13.75
N LEU A 283 13.52 11.71 13.09
CA LEU A 283 13.70 13.17 13.12
C LEU A 283 12.99 13.89 11.97
N ARG A 284 12.29 13.14 11.10
CA ARG A 284 11.60 13.67 9.90
C ARG A 284 12.48 14.65 9.10
N LYS A 285 13.78 14.37 9.00
CA LYS A 285 14.74 15.26 8.35
C LYS A 285 14.43 15.41 6.86
N ASP A 286 14.82 16.57 6.35
CA ASP A 286 14.79 16.88 4.92
C ASP A 286 16.15 16.54 4.32
N ALA A 287 16.17 15.66 3.31
CA ALA A 287 17.37 15.19 2.64
C ALA A 287 18.18 16.34 2.02
N ARG A 288 17.48 17.42 1.62
CA ARG A 288 18.09 18.63 1.05
C ARG A 288 18.96 19.40 2.05
N LYS A 289 18.71 19.21 3.35
CA LYS A 289 19.40 19.89 4.46
C LYS A 289 20.44 19.00 5.14
N ASP A 290 20.68 17.81 4.60
CA ASP A 290 21.67 16.90 5.16
C ASP A 290 23.07 17.30 4.69
N GLU A 291 24.10 17.03 5.51
CA GLU A 291 25.47 17.47 5.20
C GLU A 291 25.97 16.90 3.87
N PHE A 292 25.56 15.67 3.54
CA PHE A 292 25.86 15.04 2.25
C PHE A 292 25.35 15.88 1.08
N PHE A 293 24.15 16.43 1.18
CA PHE A 293 23.56 17.23 0.11
C PHE A 293 24.09 18.66 0.12
N GLU A 294 24.09 19.34 1.28
CA GLU A 294 24.52 20.74 1.39
C GLU A 294 25.98 20.97 1.04
N LYS A 295 26.88 20.05 1.45
CA LYS A 295 28.33 20.20 1.23
C LYS A 295 28.82 19.48 -0.02
N GLY A 296 28.11 18.43 -0.46
CA GLY A 296 28.58 17.52 -1.49
C GLY A 296 27.83 17.58 -2.81
N MET A 297 26.53 17.91 -2.83
CA MET A 297 25.68 17.74 -4.01
C MET A 297 25.03 19.02 -4.53
N LYS A 298 24.82 20.02 -3.68
CA LYS A 298 24.12 21.26 -4.05
C LYS A 298 24.76 22.00 -5.24
N GLU A 299 26.07 21.83 -5.45
CA GLU A 299 26.83 22.44 -6.54
C GLU A 299 27.05 21.52 -7.75
N LEU A 300 26.61 20.26 -7.68
CA LEU A 300 26.70 19.30 -8.78
C LEU A 300 25.41 19.31 -9.60
N ASP A 301 25.55 19.19 -10.92
CA ASP A 301 24.43 19.09 -11.86
C ASP A 301 23.82 17.68 -11.76
N ALA A 302 23.01 17.46 -10.71
CA ALA A 302 22.43 16.17 -10.40
C ALA A 302 21.16 15.94 -11.24
N ASP A 303 21.15 14.85 -12.01
CA ASP A 303 19.98 14.44 -12.79
C ASP A 303 19.06 13.57 -11.94
N PHE A 304 17.95 14.15 -11.47
CA PHE A 304 16.98 13.48 -10.62
C PHE A 304 16.05 12.58 -11.44
N TYR A 305 16.18 11.27 -11.25
CA TYR A 305 15.28 10.27 -11.84
C TYR A 305 14.21 9.79 -10.86
N GLY A 306 14.14 10.39 -9.67
CA GLY A 306 13.05 10.19 -8.73
C GLY A 306 13.20 10.92 -7.41
N VAL A 307 12.09 11.03 -6.69
CA VAL A 307 11.99 11.70 -5.40
C VAL A 307 10.92 11.03 -4.53
N SER A 308 11.18 10.92 -3.24
CA SER A 308 10.17 10.61 -2.22
C SER A 308 10.01 11.80 -1.30
N LYS A 309 8.83 12.40 -1.27
CA LYS A 309 8.56 13.61 -0.49
C LYS A 309 7.42 13.39 0.48
N ARG A 310 7.64 13.79 1.73
CA ARG A 310 6.65 13.78 2.80
C ARG A 310 5.94 15.12 2.83
N TYR A 311 4.62 15.10 2.65
CA TYR A 311 3.80 16.29 2.73
C TYR A 311 3.14 16.41 4.10
N PRO A 312 2.98 17.62 4.65
CA PRO A 312 2.30 17.84 5.92
C PRO A 312 0.77 17.87 5.74
N PHE A 313 0.21 16.90 5.00
CA PHE A 313 -1.24 16.79 4.83
C PHE A 313 -1.85 16.09 6.03
N GLY A 314 -2.70 16.82 6.74
CA GLY A 314 -3.38 16.34 7.95
C GLY A 314 -2.41 15.76 8.99
N ASN A 315 -2.90 14.75 9.72
CA ASN A 315 -2.09 14.05 10.72
C ASN A 315 -1.24 12.91 10.12
N ASP A 316 -1.58 12.46 8.91
CA ASP A 316 -0.96 11.30 8.25
C ASP A 316 0.48 11.57 7.82
N ASN A 317 0.77 12.81 7.40
CA ASN A 317 2.03 13.18 6.78
C ASN A 317 2.42 12.21 5.64
N PRO A 318 1.59 12.09 4.59
CA PRO A 318 1.78 11.08 3.56
C PRO A 318 3.06 11.29 2.78
N ILE A 319 3.61 10.20 2.24
CA ILE A 319 4.77 10.23 1.37
C ILE A 319 4.33 9.91 -0.06
N ILE A 320 4.65 10.80 -0.99
CA ILE A 320 4.49 10.58 -2.42
C ILE A 320 5.87 10.24 -2.99
N THR A 321 5.97 9.09 -3.63
CA THR A 321 7.19 8.66 -4.35
C THR A 321 6.92 8.57 -5.84
N ILE A 322 7.70 9.28 -6.63
CA ILE A 322 7.70 9.22 -8.10
C ILE A 322 9.13 8.96 -8.52
N LYS A 323 9.39 7.83 -9.18
CA LYS A 323 10.75 7.42 -9.57
C LYS A 323 10.77 6.47 -10.75
N MET A 324 11.89 6.46 -11.45
CA MET A 324 12.26 5.40 -12.38
C MET A 324 13.05 4.28 -11.68
N GLY A 325 13.01 3.07 -12.26
CA GLY A 325 14.04 2.08 -11.93
C GLY A 325 15.40 2.52 -12.46
N LEU A 326 16.49 2.26 -11.74
CA LEU A 326 17.83 2.65 -12.18
C LEU A 326 18.19 2.07 -13.57
N GLY A 327 17.77 0.83 -13.85
CA GLY A 327 17.98 0.22 -15.16
C GLY A 327 17.17 0.87 -16.29
N GLU A 328 16.02 1.47 -15.98
CA GLU A 328 15.21 2.23 -16.94
C GLU A 328 15.84 3.59 -17.20
N TYR A 329 16.28 4.27 -16.14
CA TYR A 329 16.97 5.54 -16.23
C TYR A 329 18.24 5.42 -17.10
N LYS A 330 19.06 4.39 -16.84
CA LYS A 330 20.27 4.10 -17.64
C LYS A 330 19.98 3.82 -19.12
N LYS A 331 18.77 3.40 -19.48
CA LYS A 331 18.37 3.22 -20.88
C LYS A 331 17.96 4.55 -21.51
N SER A 332 17.20 5.37 -20.78
CA SER A 332 16.83 6.73 -21.19
C SER A 332 16.32 7.52 -19.99
N ALA A 333 17.00 8.62 -19.67
CA ALA A 333 16.61 9.58 -18.62
C ALA A 333 15.25 10.25 -18.90
N PHE A 334 14.83 10.29 -20.17
CA PHE A 334 13.56 10.89 -20.59
C PHE A 334 12.40 9.89 -20.64
N SER A 335 12.61 8.65 -20.20
CA SER A 335 11.51 7.67 -20.21
C SER A 335 10.41 8.12 -19.25
N PRO A 336 9.13 7.97 -19.63
CA PRO A 336 8.05 8.47 -18.81
C PRO A 336 7.91 7.65 -17.52
N ILE A 337 7.68 8.34 -16.40
CA ILE A 337 7.29 7.70 -15.14
C ILE A 337 5.77 7.57 -15.14
N LYS A 338 5.22 6.36 -15.05
CA LYS A 338 3.78 6.12 -15.23
C LYS A 338 3.00 5.86 -13.94
N LEU A 339 3.68 5.89 -12.79
CA LEU A 339 3.09 5.56 -11.49
C LEU A 339 3.64 6.44 -10.39
N ALA A 340 2.84 6.61 -9.33
CA ALA A 340 3.27 7.12 -8.04
C ALA A 340 3.02 6.06 -6.95
N ILE A 341 3.80 6.10 -5.88
CA ILE A 341 3.55 5.29 -4.68
C ILE A 341 3.14 6.24 -3.56
N LEU A 342 2.02 5.93 -2.92
CA LEU A 342 1.46 6.64 -1.78
C LEU A 342 1.65 5.80 -0.52
N ASP A 343 2.48 6.29 0.39
CA ASP A 343 2.71 5.69 1.70
C ASP A 343 2.15 6.56 2.82
N HIS A 344 1.82 5.92 3.94
CA HIS A 344 1.27 6.56 5.16
C HIS A 344 -0.04 7.34 4.96
N VAL A 345 -0.80 7.09 3.90
CA VAL A 345 -2.15 7.64 3.74
C VAL A 345 -3.13 6.77 4.53
N THR A 346 -3.86 7.36 5.47
CA THR A 346 -4.89 6.65 6.26
C THR A 346 -6.28 7.29 6.18
N GLN A 347 -6.36 8.50 5.62
CA GLN A 347 -7.60 9.27 5.44
C GLN A 347 -7.84 9.61 3.96
N PHE A 348 -9.11 9.64 3.54
CA PHE A 348 -9.49 9.90 2.16
C PHE A 348 -9.19 11.34 1.73
N GLU A 349 -9.28 12.30 2.64
CA GLU A 349 -8.94 13.70 2.38
C GLU A 349 -7.44 13.85 2.06
N ASN A 350 -6.59 13.06 2.73
CA ASN A 350 -5.15 13.04 2.45
C ASN A 350 -4.84 12.29 1.16
N PHE A 351 -5.63 11.28 0.77
CA PHE A 351 -5.55 10.68 -0.56
C PHE A 351 -5.87 11.70 -1.66
N GLN A 352 -6.99 12.41 -1.53
CA GLN A 352 -7.36 13.48 -2.47
C GLN A 352 -6.27 14.55 -2.54
N ALA A 353 -5.72 14.99 -1.40
CA ALA A 353 -4.63 15.96 -1.35
C ALA A 353 -3.36 15.46 -2.07
N CYS A 354 -3.05 14.17 -1.97
CA CYS A 354 -1.94 13.56 -2.72
C CYS A 354 -2.20 13.61 -4.24
N VAL A 355 -3.41 13.25 -4.68
CA VAL A 355 -3.79 13.31 -6.10
C VAL A 355 -3.76 14.77 -6.61
N ASP A 356 -4.37 15.69 -5.87
CA ASP A 356 -4.36 17.13 -6.15
C ASP A 356 -2.93 17.65 -6.35
N LYS A 357 -2.01 17.29 -5.45
CA LYS A 357 -0.61 17.73 -5.51
C LYS A 357 0.12 17.17 -6.73
N ILE A 358 -0.12 15.92 -7.10
CA ILE A 358 0.43 15.34 -8.33
C ILE A 358 -0.11 16.10 -9.56
N MET A 359 -1.42 16.36 -9.58
CA MET A 359 -2.09 17.06 -10.69
C MET A 359 -1.67 18.53 -10.81
N GLU A 360 -1.44 19.22 -9.70
CA GLU A 360 -0.86 20.57 -9.66
C GLU A 360 0.52 20.61 -10.34
N HIS A 361 1.38 19.66 -10.01
CA HIS A 361 2.72 19.55 -10.61
C HIS A 361 2.67 19.14 -12.08
N LEU A 362 1.62 18.46 -12.55
CA LEU A 362 1.43 18.17 -13.96
C LEU A 362 0.92 19.38 -14.78
N LYS A 363 0.15 20.29 -14.17
CA LYS A 363 -0.48 21.44 -14.85
C LYS A 363 0.37 22.71 -14.88
N SER A 364 1.32 22.84 -13.96
CA SER A 364 2.13 24.06 -13.82
C SER A 364 3.22 24.10 -14.89
N ASP A 365 3.04 24.84 -15.99
CA ASP A 365 4.10 25.07 -16.98
C ASP A 365 5.15 26.08 -16.51
#